data_AF-A0A4Q1VK99-F1
#
_entry.id   AF-A0A4Q1VK99-F1
#
_cell.length_a   1.000
_cell.length_b   1.000
_cell.length_c   1.000
_cell.angle_alpha   90.00
_cell.angle_beta   90.00
_cell.angle_gamma   90.00
#
_symmetry.space_group_name_H-M   'P 1'
#
loop_
_entity.id
_entity.type
_entity.pdbx_description
1 polymer ?
#
loop_
_entity_poly.entity_id
_entity_poly.type
_entity_poly.pdbx_seq_one_letter_code
_entity_poly.pdbx_strand_id
1 'polypeptide(L)'
;MADFLDVALIFDPDTRTADAELGEDGDLLLDETALTPMLISLGSDRRARPDDELPQGRDALNVSSSFVTRRGAVGDALDAYGRCTGSRLWLLERAKQHELTELFVQDAAREALRWVGVETEAPAQISTSWPRRGWLALVCRVGETELELMQQAA
;
A
#
# COMPACT_ATOMS: atom_id res chain seq x y z
N MET A 1 -1.10 18.71 13.99
CA MET A 1 -1.37 17.27 14.17
C MET A 1 -2.43 16.95 13.15
N ALA A 2 -2.17 16.05 12.20
CA ALA A 2 -3.23 15.59 11.31
C ALA A 2 -4.13 14.68 12.13
N ASP A 3 -5.39 15.06 12.26
CA ASP A 3 -6.41 14.19 12.82
C ASP A 3 -6.88 13.30 11.68
N PHE A 4 -6.48 12.03 11.70
CA PHE A 4 -7.08 11.03 10.82
C PHE A 4 -8.49 10.76 11.31
N LEU A 5 -9.41 10.50 10.39
CA LEU A 5 -10.79 10.25 10.74
C LEU A 5 -11.41 9.34 9.70
N ASP A 6 -11.65 8.09 10.07
CA ASP A 6 -12.40 7.11 9.29
C ASP A 6 -13.37 6.34 10.20
N VAL A 7 -14.30 5.59 9.60
CA VAL A 7 -15.13 4.64 10.34
C VAL A 7 -14.28 3.46 10.75
N ALA A 8 -14.28 3.12 12.04
CA ALA A 8 -13.57 1.95 12.53
C ALA A 8 -14.22 0.66 12.00
N LEU A 9 -13.43 -0.15 11.30
CA LEU A 9 -13.82 -1.49 10.89
C LEU A 9 -13.31 -2.52 11.90
N ILE A 10 -14.23 -3.22 12.54
CA ILE A 10 -13.94 -4.27 13.53
C ILE A 10 -13.86 -5.60 12.80
N PHE A 11 -12.64 -6.13 12.69
CA PHE A 11 -12.39 -7.40 12.01
C PHE A 11 -12.51 -8.57 12.99
N ASP A 12 -13.40 -9.53 12.69
CA ASP A 12 -13.48 -10.81 13.37
C ASP A 12 -12.63 -11.85 12.63
N PRO A 13 -11.52 -12.34 13.23
CA PRO A 13 -10.63 -13.30 12.59
C PRO A 13 -11.22 -14.70 12.42
N ASP A 14 -12.19 -15.08 13.26
CA ASP A 14 -12.80 -16.41 13.24
C ASP A 14 -13.76 -16.53 12.06
N THR A 15 -14.56 -15.49 11.83
CA THR A 15 -15.54 -15.45 10.72
C THR A 15 -15.00 -14.79 9.46
N ARG A 16 -13.86 -14.08 9.55
CA ARG A 16 -13.24 -13.28 8.48
C ARG A 16 -14.17 -12.20 7.92
N THR A 17 -14.97 -11.61 8.79
CA THR A 17 -15.82 -10.48 8.46
C THR A 17 -15.31 -9.20 9.11
N ALA A 18 -15.62 -8.07 8.48
CA ALA A 18 -15.43 -6.76 9.10
C ALA A 18 -16.80 -6.08 9.19
N ASP A 19 -17.08 -5.45 10.33
CA ASP A 19 -18.30 -4.68 10.54
C ASP A 19 -17.99 -3.33 11.18
N ALA A 20 -18.93 -2.39 11.10
CA ALA A 20 -18.87 -1.12 11.82
C ALA A 20 -19.73 -1.22 13.09
N GLU A 21 -19.19 -0.74 14.21
CA GLU A 21 -19.88 -0.79 15.50
C GLU A 21 -20.28 0.61 15.97
N LEU A 22 -21.29 0.67 16.83
CA LEU A 22 -21.72 1.91 17.50
C LEU A 22 -21.05 2.04 18.87
N GLY A 23 -20.64 3.26 19.23
CA GLY A 23 -20.19 3.64 20.55
C GLY A 23 -21.34 3.75 21.57
N GLU A 24 -20.98 4.07 22.82
CA GLU A 24 -21.95 4.23 23.91
C GLU A 24 -22.92 5.41 23.70
N ASP A 25 -22.50 6.41 22.93
CA ASP A 25 -23.28 7.57 22.52
C ASP A 25 -24.21 7.29 21.31
N GLY A 26 -24.06 6.13 20.68
CA GLY A 26 -24.83 5.71 19.51
C GLY A 26 -24.26 6.20 18.18
N ASP A 27 -23.09 6.83 18.17
CA ASP A 27 -22.36 7.18 16.95
C ASP A 27 -21.48 6.02 16.47
N LEU A 28 -21.04 6.04 15.21
CA LEU A 28 -20.09 5.03 14.71
C LEU A 28 -18.74 5.19 15.42
N LEU A 29 -18.12 4.07 15.76
CA LEU A 29 -16.74 4.08 16.22
C LEU A 29 -15.82 4.64 15.12
N LEU A 30 -14.82 5.40 15.55
CA LEU A 30 -13.89 6.11 14.68
C LEU A 30 -12.50 5.50 14.76
N ASP A 31 -11.85 5.37 13.60
CA ASP A 31 -10.41 5.12 13.48
C ASP A 31 -9.69 6.46 13.27
N GLU A 32 -8.97 6.88 14.30
CA GLU A 32 -8.20 8.13 14.30
C GLU A 32 -6.72 7.90 13.93
N THR A 33 -6.38 6.73 13.40
CA THR A 33 -5.02 6.35 13.04
C THR A 33 -4.74 6.55 11.55
N ALA A 34 -3.45 6.58 11.19
CA ALA A 34 -3.04 6.61 9.79
C ALA A 34 -3.22 5.27 9.06
N LEU A 35 -3.75 4.23 9.73
CA LEU A 35 -3.67 2.86 9.26
C LEU A 35 -4.43 2.66 7.95
N THR A 36 -5.67 3.12 7.88
CA THR A 36 -6.51 2.99 6.69
C THR A 36 -5.89 3.67 5.45
N PRO A 37 -5.46 4.95 5.49
CA PRO A 37 -4.80 5.56 4.34
C PRO A 37 -3.44 4.91 4.01
N MET A 38 -2.70 4.39 5.00
CA MET A 38 -1.48 3.60 4.75
C MET A 38 -1.78 2.30 4.00
N LEU A 39 -2.81 1.55 4.42
CA LEU A 39 -3.25 0.31 3.77
C LEU A 39 -3.69 0.55 2.33
N ILE A 40 -4.49 1.60 2.09
CA ILE A 40 -4.93 1.97 0.74
C ILE A 40 -3.71 2.33 -0.13
N SER A 41 -2.79 3.13 0.41
CA SER A 41 -1.60 3.60 -0.32
C SER A 41 -0.66 2.45 -0.69
N LEU A 42 -0.42 1.50 0.22
CA LEU A 42 0.55 0.41 -0.02
C LEU A 42 -0.08 -0.80 -0.70
N GLY A 43 -1.35 -1.09 -0.38
CA GLY A 43 -2.09 -2.27 -0.86
C GLY A 43 -2.78 -2.09 -2.21
N SER A 44 -2.94 -0.86 -2.70
CA SER A 44 -3.45 -0.61 -4.04
C SER A 44 -2.33 -0.56 -5.07
N ASP A 45 -2.60 -1.01 -6.29
CA ASP A 45 -1.62 -0.97 -7.38
C ASP A 45 -1.52 0.45 -7.98
N ARG A 46 -0.31 1.01 -8.02
CA ARG A 46 -0.01 2.23 -8.78
C ARG A 46 0.41 1.92 -10.21
N ARG A 47 0.01 2.80 -11.13
CA ARG A 47 0.47 2.80 -12.54
C ARG A 47 1.98 2.80 -12.65
N ALA A 48 2.49 1.75 -13.30
CA ALA A 48 3.88 1.67 -13.71
C ALA A 48 4.23 2.81 -14.68
N ARG A 49 5.42 3.39 -14.50
CA ARG A 49 6.00 4.41 -15.38
C ARG A 49 6.25 3.82 -16.77
N PRO A 50 6.39 4.64 -17.83
CA PRO A 50 6.68 4.14 -19.17
C PRO A 50 7.91 3.22 -19.24
N ASP A 51 8.95 3.55 -18.48
CA ASP A 51 10.24 2.83 -18.49
C ASP A 51 10.33 1.72 -17.44
N ASP A 52 9.30 1.54 -16.60
CA ASP A 52 9.29 0.45 -15.63
C ASP A 52 9.19 -0.90 -16.36
N GLU A 53 10.09 -1.82 -16.03
CA GLU A 53 10.02 -3.22 -16.45
C GLU A 53 8.82 -3.90 -15.78
N LEU A 54 7.98 -4.56 -16.57
CA LEU A 54 6.80 -5.25 -16.07
C LEU A 54 7.15 -6.70 -15.72
N PRO A 55 6.55 -7.28 -14.66
CA PRO A 55 6.75 -8.68 -14.32
C PRO A 55 6.53 -9.61 -15.54
N GLN A 56 7.54 -10.41 -15.87
CA GLN A 56 7.56 -11.25 -17.07
C GLN A 56 6.39 -12.25 -17.14
N GLY A 57 5.91 -12.54 -18.35
CA GLY A 57 4.89 -13.55 -18.62
C GLY A 57 3.45 -13.01 -18.70
N ARG A 58 3.29 -11.69 -18.86
CA ARG A 58 2.01 -11.02 -19.13
C ARG A 58 2.17 -10.02 -20.27
N ASP A 59 1.80 -10.42 -21.49
CA ASP A 59 1.85 -9.63 -22.72
C ASP A 59 0.50 -9.65 -23.47
N ALA A 60 0.37 -8.82 -24.50
CA ALA A 60 -0.88 -8.74 -25.29
C ALA A 60 -1.30 -10.07 -25.96
N LEU A 61 -0.41 -11.06 -26.04
CA LEU A 61 -0.66 -12.38 -26.63
C LEU A 61 -1.12 -13.41 -25.58
N ASN A 62 -0.85 -13.19 -24.30
CA ASN A 62 -1.16 -14.14 -23.23
C ASN A 62 -2.05 -13.58 -22.10
N VAL A 63 -2.51 -12.33 -22.21
CA VAL A 63 -3.52 -11.75 -21.32
C VAL A 63 -4.73 -11.20 -22.10
N SER A 64 -5.90 -11.26 -21.46
CA SER A 64 -7.18 -10.74 -22.01
C SER A 64 -7.03 -9.29 -22.49
N SER A 65 -7.78 -8.91 -23.53
CA SER A 65 -7.82 -7.53 -24.02
C SER A 65 -8.32 -6.52 -22.99
N SER A 66 -9.03 -6.98 -21.95
CA SER A 66 -9.43 -6.18 -20.79
C SER A 66 -8.33 -6.01 -19.73
N PHE A 67 -7.16 -6.63 -19.91
CA PHE A 67 -6.08 -6.60 -18.93
C PHE A 67 -5.20 -5.36 -19.11
N VAL A 68 -5.06 -4.58 -18.04
CA VAL A 68 -4.18 -3.41 -18.00
C VAL A 68 -2.81 -3.84 -17.49
N THR A 69 -1.84 -4.00 -18.40
CA THR A 69 -0.51 -4.51 -18.06
C THR A 69 0.29 -3.59 -17.12
N ARG A 70 0.04 -2.28 -17.15
CA ARG A 70 0.65 -1.28 -16.25
C ARG A 70 -0.35 -0.89 -15.15
N ARG A 71 -0.54 -1.80 -14.18
CA ARG A 71 -1.64 -1.77 -13.18
C ARG A 71 -1.83 -0.41 -12.52
N GLY A 72 -3.05 0.02 -12.21
CA GLY A 72 -3.34 1.30 -11.52
C GLY A 72 -4.55 1.19 -10.60
N ALA A 73 -4.83 2.24 -9.82
CA ALA A 73 -5.92 2.25 -8.85
C ALA A 73 -7.18 2.85 -9.48
N VAL A 74 -8.35 2.26 -9.18
CA VAL A 74 -9.64 2.76 -9.70
C VAL A 74 -9.90 4.21 -9.27
N GLY A 75 -9.46 4.57 -8.05
CA GLY A 75 -9.58 5.93 -7.52
C GLY A 75 -8.85 6.99 -8.35
N ASP A 76 -7.82 6.62 -9.11
CA ASP A 76 -7.06 7.55 -9.95
C ASP A 76 -7.93 8.18 -11.05
N ALA A 77 -8.99 7.49 -11.48
CA ALA A 77 -9.94 8.01 -12.46
C ALA A 77 -10.84 9.12 -11.91
N LEU A 78 -10.94 9.24 -10.58
CA LEU A 78 -11.79 10.20 -9.88
C LEU A 78 -11.00 11.41 -9.36
N ASP A 79 -9.66 11.39 -9.45
CA ASP A 79 -8.83 12.51 -9.00
C ASP A 79 -8.67 13.57 -10.10
N ALA A 80 -9.34 14.71 -9.92
CA ALA A 80 -9.33 15.82 -10.88
C ALA A 80 -7.94 16.49 -11.05
N TYR A 81 -7.01 16.25 -10.12
CA TYR A 81 -5.65 16.79 -10.15
C TYR A 81 -4.65 15.80 -10.77
N GLY A 82 -5.12 14.63 -11.22
CA GLY A 82 -4.29 13.60 -11.81
C GLY A 82 -3.32 12.96 -10.82
N ARG A 83 -3.60 13.03 -9.51
CA ARG A 83 -2.80 12.31 -8.51
C ARG A 83 -3.10 10.82 -8.66
N CYS A 84 -2.06 10.00 -8.61
CA CYS A 84 -2.22 8.56 -8.54
C CYS A 84 -2.04 8.08 -7.10
N THR A 85 -2.85 7.11 -6.70
CA THR A 85 -2.80 6.37 -5.44
C THR A 85 -2.06 5.04 -5.65
N GLY A 86 -1.77 4.35 -4.57
CA GLY A 86 -1.18 3.02 -4.60
C GLY A 86 0.35 3.02 -4.64
N SER A 87 0.90 1.81 -4.69
CA SER A 87 2.33 1.54 -4.72
C SER A 87 2.73 0.76 -5.98
N ARG A 88 4.01 0.88 -6.36
CA ARG A 88 4.62 0.04 -7.41
C ARG A 88 5.20 -1.27 -6.85
N LEU A 89 4.83 -1.66 -5.61
CA LEU A 89 5.36 -2.88 -4.97
C LEU A 89 5.07 -4.15 -5.79
N TRP A 90 3.96 -4.17 -6.53
CA TRP A 90 3.59 -5.26 -7.43
C TRP A 90 4.60 -5.53 -8.55
N LEU A 91 5.43 -4.54 -8.94
CA LEU A 91 6.52 -4.76 -9.91
C LEU A 91 7.60 -5.72 -9.38
N LEU A 92 7.64 -5.91 -8.06
CA LEU A 92 8.66 -6.69 -7.36
C LEU A 92 8.19 -8.10 -7.00
N GLU A 93 7.03 -8.55 -7.51
CA GLU A 93 6.45 -9.89 -7.25
C GLU A 93 7.42 -11.05 -7.54
N ARG A 94 8.38 -10.85 -8.47
CA ARG A 94 9.41 -11.83 -8.83
C ARG A 94 10.83 -11.43 -8.45
N ALA A 95 10.99 -10.38 -7.67
CA ALA A 95 12.31 -9.92 -7.25
C ALA A 95 12.98 -10.97 -6.36
N LYS A 96 14.31 -11.10 -6.51
CA LYS A 96 15.14 -12.00 -5.71
C LYS A 96 15.58 -11.32 -4.42
N GLN A 97 16.03 -12.12 -3.46
CA GLN A 97 16.68 -11.60 -2.26
C GLN A 97 17.99 -10.88 -2.62
N HIS A 98 17.96 -9.54 -2.63
CA HIS A 98 19.07 -8.69 -3.04
C HIS A 98 18.92 -7.28 -2.45
N GLU A 99 20.04 -6.58 -2.19
CA GLU A 99 20.05 -5.22 -1.64
C GLU A 99 19.30 -4.21 -2.52
N LEU A 100 19.48 -4.30 -3.84
CA LEU A 100 18.70 -3.47 -4.80
C LEU A 100 17.18 -3.66 -4.67
N THR A 101 16.72 -4.87 -4.34
CA THR A 101 15.28 -5.12 -4.12
C THR A 101 14.79 -4.34 -2.91
N GLU A 102 15.54 -4.31 -1.81
CA GLU A 102 15.20 -3.49 -0.65
C GLU A 102 15.10 -2.00 -1.01
N LEU A 103 16.07 -1.49 -1.79
CA LEU A 103 16.04 -0.09 -2.23
C LEU A 103 14.81 0.22 -3.10
N PHE A 104 14.42 -0.67 -4.01
CA PHE A 104 13.22 -0.50 -4.83
C PHE A 104 11.92 -0.58 -4.03
N VAL A 105 11.86 -1.45 -3.02
CA VAL A 105 10.71 -1.54 -2.09
C VAL A 105 10.57 -0.23 -1.32
N GLN A 106 11.67 0.28 -0.78
CA GLN A 106 11.66 1.54 -0.04
C GLN A 106 11.30 2.73 -0.95
N ASP A 107 11.78 2.78 -2.20
CA ASP A 107 11.39 3.81 -3.17
C ASP A 107 9.89 3.77 -3.48
N ALA A 108 9.35 2.57 -3.76
CA ALA A 108 7.93 2.39 -4.03
C ALA A 108 7.06 2.76 -2.82
N ALA A 109 7.48 2.41 -1.61
CA ALA A 109 6.79 2.77 -0.37
C ALA A 109 6.86 4.29 -0.09
N ARG A 110 8.02 4.93 -0.29
CA ARG A 110 8.18 6.38 -0.17
C ARG A 110 7.27 7.12 -1.13
N GLU A 111 7.16 6.62 -2.37
CA GLU A 111 6.24 7.17 -3.37
C GLU A 111 4.78 7.07 -2.95
N ALA A 112 4.35 5.90 -2.47
CA ALA A 112 2.99 5.65 -2.03
C ALA A 112 2.60 6.53 -0.83
N LEU A 113 3.54 6.76 0.09
CA LEU A 113 3.34 7.51 1.33
C LEU A 113 3.78 8.98 1.23
N ARG A 114 3.98 9.54 0.03
CA ARG A 114 4.35 10.96 -0.13
C ARG A 114 3.37 11.93 0.52
N TRP A 115 2.09 11.56 0.59
CA TRP A 115 1.05 12.36 1.22
C TRP A 115 1.35 12.63 2.70
N VAL A 116 2.05 11.73 3.39
CA VAL A 116 2.30 11.82 4.84
C VAL A 116 3.03 13.11 5.20
N GLY A 117 4.03 13.53 4.42
CA GLY A 117 4.74 14.78 4.68
C GLY A 117 3.89 16.03 4.47
N VAL A 118 2.89 15.96 3.60
CA VAL A 118 1.94 17.06 3.35
C VAL A 118 0.92 17.16 4.47
N GLU A 119 0.36 16.02 4.91
CA GLU A 119 -0.70 16.00 5.91
C GLU A 119 -0.15 16.13 7.35
N THR A 120 0.99 15.48 7.65
CA THR A 120 1.49 15.34 9.05
C THR A 120 2.69 16.22 9.37
N GLU A 121 3.20 17.00 8.41
CA GLU A 121 4.45 17.81 8.51
C GLU A 121 5.74 16.99 8.74
N ALA A 122 5.65 15.66 8.81
CA ALA A 122 6.77 14.73 8.95
C ALA A 122 6.68 13.63 7.88
N PRO A 123 7.81 13.15 7.31
CA PRO A 123 7.77 12.04 6.37
C PRO A 123 7.49 10.71 7.10
N ALA A 124 6.88 9.77 6.39
CA ALA A 124 6.78 8.38 6.88
C ALA A 124 8.16 7.77 7.08
N GLN A 125 8.33 7.02 8.17
CA GLN A 125 9.54 6.23 8.40
C GLN A 125 9.37 4.88 7.72
N ILE A 126 10.34 4.47 6.91
CA ILE A 126 10.23 3.28 6.07
C ILE A 126 11.50 2.45 6.23
N SER A 127 11.32 1.16 6.51
CA SER A 127 12.41 0.20 6.63
C SER A 127 12.04 -1.13 6.01
N THR A 128 13.05 -1.85 5.53
CA THR A 128 12.90 -3.18 4.92
C THR A 128 13.87 -4.15 5.55
N SER A 129 13.49 -5.42 5.63
CA SER A 129 14.39 -6.48 6.11
C SER A 129 14.05 -7.84 5.49
N TRP A 130 15.00 -8.77 5.56
CA TRP A 130 14.80 -10.19 5.20
C TRP A 130 14.72 -11.05 6.47
N PRO A 131 13.57 -11.11 7.16
CA PRO A 131 13.45 -11.83 8.44
C PRO A 131 13.78 -13.33 8.31
N ARG A 132 13.59 -13.90 7.11
CA ARG A 132 14.03 -15.25 6.75
C ARG A 132 14.27 -15.33 5.25
N ARG A 133 14.99 -16.36 4.81
CA ARG A 133 15.31 -16.59 3.40
C ARG A 133 14.04 -16.56 2.54
N GLY A 134 14.04 -15.71 1.50
CA GLY A 134 12.92 -15.57 0.57
C GLY A 134 11.68 -14.88 1.17
N TRP A 135 11.78 -14.19 2.30
CA TRP A 135 10.71 -13.36 2.85
C TRP A 135 11.20 -11.94 3.08
N LEU A 136 10.48 -10.99 2.53
CA LEU A 136 10.74 -9.56 2.66
C LEU A 136 9.68 -8.94 3.57
N ALA A 137 10.13 -8.20 4.58
CA ALA A 137 9.29 -7.36 5.42
C ALA A 137 9.48 -5.89 5.03
N LEU A 138 8.37 -5.17 4.93
CA LEU A 138 8.30 -3.71 4.81
C LEU A 138 7.58 -3.18 6.06
N VAL A 139 8.26 -2.33 6.82
CA VAL A 139 7.70 -1.65 7.99
C VAL A 139 7.63 -0.16 7.70
N CYS A 140 6.43 0.40 7.78
CA CYS A 140 6.14 1.81 7.61
C CYS A 140 5.56 2.38 8.91
N ARG A 141 6.02 3.56 9.34
CA ARG A 141 5.48 4.27 10.51
C ARG A 141 5.07 5.69 10.17
N VAL A 142 3.91 6.09 10.70
CA VAL A 142 3.33 7.44 10.61
C VAL A 142 2.80 7.84 11.98
N GLY A 143 3.47 8.78 12.65
CA GLY A 143 3.22 9.04 14.07
C GLY A 143 3.41 7.77 14.90
N GLU A 144 2.40 7.42 15.70
CA GLU A 144 2.36 6.19 16.51
C GLU A 144 1.82 4.98 15.73
N THR A 145 1.35 5.17 14.49
CA THR A 145 0.81 4.07 13.67
C THR A 145 1.94 3.32 12.97
N GLU A 146 1.97 1.99 13.13
CA GLU A 146 2.89 1.10 12.45
C GLU A 146 2.11 0.10 11.57
N LEU A 147 2.60 -0.09 10.34
CA LEU A 147 2.11 -1.13 9.44
C LEU A 147 3.28 -1.99 8.97
N GLU A 148 3.17 -3.30 9.20
CA GLU A 148 4.07 -4.31 8.69
C GLU A 148 3.41 -5.10 7.56
N LEU A 149 4.09 -5.17 6.42
CA LEU A 149 3.71 -6.02 5.29
C LEU A 149 4.81 -7.06 5.07
N MET A 150 4.42 -8.34 5.06
CA MET A 150 5.31 -9.46 4.78
C MET A 150 4.91 -10.14 3.48
N GLN A 151 5.89 -10.37 2.60
CA GLN A 151 5.68 -11.12 1.37
C GLN A 151 6.79 -12.13 1.10
N GLN A 152 6.43 -13.22 0.44
CA GLN A 152 7.39 -14.18 -0.07
C GLN A 152 8.01 -13.65 -1.36
N ALA A 153 9.34 -13.51 -1.38
CA ALA A 153 10.11 -13.20 -2.57
C ALA A 153 10.49 -14.49 -3.33
N ALA A 154 10.65 -14.36 -4.64
CA ALA A 154 10.90 -15.48 -5.56
C ALA A 154 12.34 -16.00 -5.50
#